data_AF-A0A4S4MZE9-F1
#
_entry.id   AF-A0A4S4MZE9-F1
#
_cell.length_a   1.000
_cell.length_b   1.000
_cell.length_c   1.000
_cell.angle_alpha   90.00
_cell.angle_beta   90.00
_cell.angle_gamma   90.00
#
_symmetry.space_group_name_H-M   'P 1'
#
loop_
_entity.id
_entity.type
_entity.pdbx_description
1 polymer ?
#
loop_
_entity_poly.entity_id
_entity_poly.type
_entity_poly.pdbx_seq_one_letter_code
_entity_poly.pdbx_strand_id
1 'polypeptide(L)'
;MPQNEYIEEHIKRHGRRLDYYERRRKREARSAHQSSAVAQKTFGLKAKLLHAKRHAEKVQMRKTLKAHDERNVKQKDNAAVLDSALPTYLLDREGQKDAKALSTAIKEKRKDKAAKYAVPLPKVRGIAEDEMFKVMRTGKSKKKAWKRMVTKATFVGEGFTRKPVKMERFIRPMALRYKKANVTHPDLKATFQLQILGVKKNPQSPMYTQLGVLTKGTVVEVNVSELGMVTAGGKVVFGKYAQITNNPENDGCVNAVLLDKQRAQLDKLLKDPTKLAYVPAPPKEKAIRAPREMMKNVQGSSAGAGSGEFHVYKASRRREFERLKMMDEESKKEAEVLEFEQKKREREEHADAKTAKNRAKRQKKKEKTKAKGEELKGSKDSATGESTAAPIKKRRLVNGQELLFKRPGVDSDDEDGDEDEPGPSPAHPGNAPGAVEDQTAVPVIDTSRITIHEDD
;
A
#
# COMPACT_ATOMS: atom_id res chain seq x y z
N MET A 1 57.37 -5.67 5.34
CA MET A 1 56.61 -5.83 6.59
C MET A 1 57.38 -6.79 7.49
N PRO A 2 57.48 -6.55 8.80
CA PRO A 2 58.06 -7.55 9.68
C PRO A 2 57.23 -8.85 9.59
N GLN A 3 57.93 -9.99 9.57
CA GLN A 3 57.35 -11.31 9.34
C GLN A 3 56.89 -11.91 10.69
N ASN A 4 55.72 -12.55 10.72
CA ASN A 4 55.15 -13.26 11.86
C ASN A 4 54.92 -12.40 13.14
N GLU A 5 54.66 -13.05 14.28
CA GLU A 5 54.50 -12.46 15.62
C GLU A 5 55.85 -12.23 16.31
N TYR A 6 56.77 -11.56 15.60
CA TYR A 6 58.16 -11.36 16.05
C TYR A 6 58.29 -10.72 17.45
N ILE A 7 57.31 -9.92 17.90
CA ILE A 7 57.29 -9.33 19.25
C ILE A 7 57.00 -10.40 20.31
N GLU A 8 56.06 -11.30 20.06
CA GLU A 8 55.75 -12.38 20.99
C GLU A 8 56.88 -13.40 21.05
N GLU A 9 57.46 -13.72 19.89
CA GLU A 9 58.66 -14.56 19.81
C GLU A 9 59.84 -13.94 20.56
N HIS A 10 60.07 -12.64 20.42
CA HIS A 10 61.09 -11.92 21.17
C HIS A 10 60.82 -11.98 22.68
N ILE A 11 59.57 -11.83 23.12
CA ILE A 11 59.20 -11.97 24.54
C ILE A 11 59.39 -13.41 25.04
N LYS A 12 59.12 -14.43 24.22
CA LYS A 12 59.34 -15.84 24.56
C LYS A 12 60.83 -16.17 24.67
N ARG A 13 61.66 -15.62 23.77
CA ARG A 13 63.12 -15.88 23.71
C ARG A 13 63.93 -15.08 24.72
N HIS A 14 63.61 -13.80 24.89
CA HIS A 14 64.40 -12.84 25.69
C HIS A 14 63.67 -12.32 26.92
N GLY A 15 62.41 -12.74 27.12
CA GLY A 15 61.58 -12.24 28.21
C GLY A 15 61.06 -10.83 27.97
N ARG A 16 60.40 -10.29 29.00
CA ARG A 16 60.07 -8.86 29.08
C ARG A 16 61.19 -8.13 29.82
N ARG A 17 61.20 -6.80 29.72
CA ARG A 17 62.06 -5.97 30.59
C ARG A 17 61.90 -6.39 32.05
N LEU A 18 63.02 -6.43 32.78
CA LEU A 18 63.07 -6.85 34.18
C LEU A 18 62.10 -6.04 35.07
N ASP A 19 61.94 -4.74 34.79
CA ASP A 19 61.05 -3.82 35.52
C ASP A 19 59.58 -3.84 35.06
N TYR A 20 59.22 -4.67 34.07
CA TYR A 20 57.89 -4.66 33.44
C TYR A 20 56.77 -4.96 34.44
N TYR A 21 56.92 -6.04 35.22
CA TYR A 21 55.88 -6.48 36.15
C TYR A 21 55.72 -5.51 37.33
N GLU A 22 56.83 -4.98 37.85
CA GLU A 22 56.79 -3.96 38.90
C GLU A 22 56.11 -2.67 38.43
N ARG A 23 56.43 -2.22 37.22
CA ARG A 23 55.81 -1.03 36.61
C ARG A 23 54.33 -1.22 36.36
N ARG A 24 53.92 -2.39 35.86
CA ARG A 24 52.50 -2.71 35.62
C ARG A 24 51.72 -2.72 36.93
N ARG A 25 52.22 -3.42 37.95
CA ARG A 25 51.63 -3.46 39.30
C ARG A 25 51.48 -2.05 39.89
N LYS A 26 52.54 -1.23 39.85
CA LYS A 26 52.51 0.17 40.35
C LYS A 26 51.57 1.06 39.54
N ARG A 27 51.34 0.77 38.25
CA ARG A 27 50.39 1.50 37.40
C ARG A 27 48.94 1.14 37.75
N GLU A 28 48.65 -0.15 37.91
CA GLU A 28 47.32 -0.63 38.31
C GLU A 28 46.93 -0.10 39.69
N ALA A 29 47.84 -0.16 40.67
CA ALA A 29 47.60 0.40 42.01
C ALA A 29 47.31 1.92 41.99
N ARG A 30 48.02 2.70 41.16
CA ARG A 30 47.81 4.15 41.04
C ARG A 30 46.57 4.54 40.23
N SER A 31 46.02 3.62 39.45
CA SER A 31 44.92 3.91 38.51
C SER A 31 43.66 4.41 39.23
N ALA A 32 43.35 3.89 40.43
CA ALA A 32 42.19 4.31 41.22
C ALA A 32 42.31 5.79 41.61
N HIS A 33 43.43 6.18 42.23
CA HIS A 33 43.71 7.57 42.62
C HIS A 33 43.79 8.50 41.42
N GLN A 34 44.48 8.08 40.36
CA GLN A 34 44.58 8.87 39.14
C GLN A 34 43.19 9.11 38.55
N SER A 35 42.32 8.10 38.53
CA SER A 35 40.99 8.25 37.97
C SER A 35 40.07 9.15 38.79
N SER A 36 40.20 9.14 40.12
CA SER A 36 39.50 10.07 41.00
C SER A 36 39.99 11.52 40.78
N ALA A 37 41.31 11.70 40.74
CA ALA A 37 41.92 13.01 40.50
C ALA A 37 41.54 13.57 39.11
N VAL A 38 41.53 12.73 38.07
CA VAL A 38 41.10 13.14 36.73
C VAL A 38 39.61 13.49 36.74
N ALA A 39 38.76 12.73 37.43
CA ALA A 39 37.34 13.07 37.54
C ALA A 39 37.09 14.41 38.23
N GLN A 40 37.87 14.77 39.26
CA GLN A 40 37.73 16.04 39.98
C GLN A 40 38.33 17.23 39.21
N LYS A 41 39.44 17.01 38.49
CA LYS A 41 40.19 18.08 37.80
C LYS A 41 39.72 18.35 36.39
N THR A 42 39.05 17.40 35.74
CA THR A 42 38.54 17.61 34.38
C THR A 42 37.29 18.49 34.41
N PHE A 43 37.25 19.48 33.52
CA PHE A 43 36.11 20.39 33.38
C PHE A 43 35.56 20.37 31.93
N GLY A 44 34.37 20.96 31.75
CA GLY A 44 33.75 21.12 30.43
C GLY A 44 33.37 19.79 29.75
N LEU A 45 33.50 19.73 28.43
CA LEU A 45 33.11 18.56 27.62
C LEU A 45 33.87 17.30 28.01
N LYS A 46 35.16 17.43 28.37
CA LYS A 46 36.00 16.31 28.79
C LYS A 46 35.47 15.64 30.06
N ALA A 47 35.01 16.43 31.03
CA ALA A 47 34.35 15.90 32.24
C ALA A 47 33.06 15.16 31.91
N LYS A 48 32.21 15.74 31.05
CA LYS A 48 30.94 15.12 30.62
C LYS A 48 31.17 13.76 29.95
N LEU A 49 32.14 13.67 29.04
CA LEU A 49 32.51 12.42 28.37
C LEU A 49 33.07 11.39 29.35
N LEU A 50 33.92 11.82 30.30
CA LEU A 50 34.45 10.94 31.34
C LEU A 50 33.32 10.37 32.20
N HIS A 51 32.39 11.20 32.68
CA HIS A 51 31.28 10.74 33.50
C HIS A 51 30.34 9.81 32.73
N ALA A 52 30.05 10.11 31.45
CA ALA A 52 29.26 9.22 30.59
C ALA A 52 29.92 7.85 30.42
N LYS A 53 31.23 7.82 30.17
CA LYS A 53 32.01 6.58 30.07
C LYS A 53 31.99 5.80 31.40
N ARG A 54 32.24 6.47 32.52
CA ARG A 54 32.20 5.85 33.86
C ARG A 54 30.81 5.31 34.21
N HIS A 55 29.75 6.01 33.81
CA HIS A 55 28.39 5.52 34.01
C HIS A 55 28.13 4.25 33.20
N ALA A 56 28.53 4.19 31.93
CA ALA A 56 28.43 3.00 31.10
C ALA A 56 29.22 1.81 31.68
N GLU A 57 30.46 2.03 32.13
CA GLU A 57 31.29 1.00 32.79
C GLU A 57 30.60 0.45 34.05
N LYS A 58 30.04 1.31 34.91
CA LYS A 58 29.31 0.90 36.11
C LYS A 58 28.06 0.09 35.77
N VAL A 59 27.29 0.50 34.75
CA VAL A 59 26.11 -0.23 34.30
C VAL A 59 26.49 -1.60 33.74
N GLN A 60 27.56 -1.68 32.95
CA GLN A 60 28.05 -2.95 32.42
C GLN A 60 28.46 -3.89 33.56
N MET A 61 29.26 -3.42 34.52
CA MET A 61 29.66 -4.24 35.68
C MET A 61 28.47 -4.67 36.54
N ARG A 62 27.48 -3.81 36.74
CA ARG A 62 26.24 -4.19 37.44
C ARG A 62 25.48 -5.28 36.70
N LYS A 63 25.37 -5.20 35.37
CA LYS A 63 24.72 -6.23 34.56
C LYS A 63 25.49 -7.55 34.58
N THR A 64 26.81 -7.54 34.54
CA THR A 64 27.63 -8.77 34.59
C THR A 64 27.56 -9.44 35.95
N LEU A 65 27.63 -8.67 37.05
CA LEU A 65 27.43 -9.21 38.39
C LEU A 65 26.03 -9.79 38.55
N LYS A 66 24.99 -9.05 38.16
CA LYS A 66 23.60 -9.54 38.20
C LYS A 66 23.41 -10.83 37.40
N ALA A 67 23.95 -10.90 36.18
CA ALA A 67 23.87 -12.11 35.35
C ALA A 67 24.66 -13.29 35.93
N HIS A 68 25.76 -13.04 36.65
CA HIS A 68 26.52 -14.08 37.34
C HIS A 68 25.76 -14.60 38.57
N ASP A 69 25.16 -13.70 39.36
CA ASP A 69 24.38 -14.05 40.55
C ASP A 69 23.11 -14.83 40.15
N GLU A 70 22.40 -14.39 39.11
CA GLU A 70 21.23 -15.08 38.54
C GLU A 70 21.58 -16.43 37.88
N ARG A 71 22.81 -16.61 37.39
CA ARG A 71 23.25 -17.93 36.89
C ARG A 71 23.39 -18.95 38.01
N ASN A 72 23.92 -18.52 39.15
CA ASN A 72 24.21 -19.39 40.28
C ASN A 72 22.95 -19.67 41.12
N VAL A 73 21.97 -18.77 41.08
CA VAL A 73 20.65 -18.98 41.68
C VAL A 73 19.69 -19.49 40.61
N LYS A 74 19.39 -20.79 40.60
CA LYS A 74 18.18 -21.29 39.93
C LYS A 74 16.98 -20.63 40.61
N GLN A 75 16.49 -19.52 40.07
CA GLN A 75 15.18 -19.04 40.44
C GLN A 75 14.23 -20.18 40.13
N LYS A 76 13.51 -20.70 41.13
CA LYS A 76 12.27 -21.42 40.86
C LYS A 76 11.48 -20.46 40.00
N ASP A 77 11.14 -20.88 38.79
CA ASP A 77 10.20 -20.13 37.97
C ASP A 77 9.02 -19.87 38.90
N ASN A 78 8.84 -18.61 39.31
CA ASN A 78 7.57 -18.17 39.85
C ASN A 78 6.65 -18.08 38.63
N ALA A 79 6.42 -19.22 37.98
CA ALA A 79 5.16 -19.58 37.40
C ALA A 79 4.18 -19.68 38.58
N ALA A 80 3.89 -18.53 39.20
CA ALA A 80 2.53 -18.28 39.61
C ALA A 80 1.74 -18.55 38.33
N VAL A 81 1.12 -19.72 38.30
CA VAL A 81 0.31 -20.21 37.21
C VAL A 81 -0.59 -19.06 36.83
N LEU A 82 -0.28 -18.41 35.71
CA LEU A 82 -1.19 -17.46 35.10
C LEU A 82 -2.43 -18.31 34.85
N ASP A 83 -3.53 -17.99 35.53
CA ASP A 83 -4.81 -18.70 35.55
C ASP A 83 -5.48 -18.83 34.15
N SER A 84 -4.77 -18.47 33.08
CA SER A 84 -5.05 -18.93 31.74
C SER A 84 -3.74 -19.16 30.98
N ALA A 85 -3.32 -20.42 30.84
CA ALA A 85 -2.37 -20.80 29.81
C ALA A 85 -2.96 -20.40 28.45
N LEU A 86 -2.43 -19.33 27.86
CA LEU A 86 -2.85 -18.90 26.54
C LEU A 86 -2.17 -19.81 25.50
N PRO A 87 -2.91 -20.30 24.50
CA PRO A 87 -2.31 -20.94 23.33
C PRO A 87 -1.22 -20.05 22.73
N THR A 88 -0.18 -20.66 22.12
CA THR A 88 0.99 -19.93 21.59
C THR A 88 0.64 -18.78 20.66
N TYR A 89 -0.44 -18.90 19.89
CA TYR A 89 -0.95 -17.87 18.97
C TYR A 89 -1.68 -16.68 19.65
N LEU A 90 -1.87 -16.72 20.97
CA LEU A 90 -2.47 -15.67 21.79
C LEU A 90 -1.48 -15.03 22.78
N LEU A 91 -0.27 -15.58 22.94
CA LEU A 91 0.74 -15.07 23.87
C LEU A 91 1.16 -13.63 23.54
N ASP A 92 1.31 -13.29 22.26
CA ASP A 92 1.75 -11.96 21.80
C ASP A 92 0.59 -10.95 21.66
N ARG A 93 -0.65 -11.37 21.94
CA ARG A 93 -1.83 -10.51 21.91
C ARG A 93 -2.13 -10.06 23.33
N GLU A 94 -1.32 -9.16 23.88
CA GLU A 94 -1.50 -8.59 25.21
C GLU A 94 -2.93 -8.05 25.41
N GLY A 95 -3.77 -8.85 26.07
CA GLY A 95 -5.05 -8.42 26.59
C GLY A 95 -4.82 -7.80 27.96
N GLN A 96 -4.89 -6.48 28.04
CA GLN A 96 -4.95 -5.75 29.31
C GLN A 96 -6.16 -6.25 30.10
N LYS A 97 -5.92 -7.08 31.12
CA LYS A 97 -6.94 -7.62 32.02
C LYS A 97 -6.65 -7.18 33.45
N ASP A 98 -6.89 -5.90 33.73
CA ASP A 98 -7.07 -5.44 35.10
C ASP A 98 -8.56 -5.47 35.45
N ALA A 99 -8.97 -6.10 36.54
CA ALA A 99 -10.37 -6.19 36.95
C ALA A 99 -11.01 -4.80 37.24
N LYS A 100 -10.19 -3.77 37.53
CA LYS A 100 -10.64 -2.36 37.59
C LYS A 100 -11.03 -1.79 36.22
N ALA A 101 -10.52 -2.35 35.13
CA ALA A 101 -10.77 -1.93 33.75
C ALA A 101 -12.22 -2.19 33.29
N LEU A 102 -12.98 -3.11 33.89
CA LEU A 102 -14.37 -3.37 33.48
C LEU A 102 -15.31 -2.18 33.78
N SER A 103 -15.12 -1.51 34.92
CA SER A 103 -15.89 -0.30 35.27
C SER A 103 -15.46 0.94 34.49
N THR A 104 -14.16 1.07 34.17
CA THR A 104 -13.63 2.12 33.29
C THR A 104 -13.98 1.86 31.82
N ALA A 105 -14.08 0.61 31.39
CA ALA A 105 -14.42 0.19 30.03
C ALA A 105 -15.84 0.59 29.61
N ILE A 106 -16.79 0.76 30.52
CA ILE A 106 -18.14 1.26 30.19
C ILE A 106 -18.10 2.78 29.90
N LYS A 107 -17.30 3.54 30.67
CA LYS A 107 -17.07 4.98 30.42
C LYS A 107 -16.18 5.20 29.19
N GLU A 108 -15.19 4.34 28.96
CA GLU A 108 -14.36 4.32 27.76
C GLU A 108 -15.15 3.87 26.53
N LYS A 109 -16.04 2.88 26.60
CA LYS A 109 -16.90 2.45 25.46
C LYS A 109 -17.71 3.60 24.85
N ARG A 110 -18.08 4.64 25.63
CA ARG A 110 -18.73 5.86 25.13
C ARG A 110 -17.75 6.86 24.47
N LYS A 111 -16.50 6.96 24.93
CA LYS A 111 -15.42 7.77 24.30
C LYS A 111 -14.74 7.06 23.11
N ASP A 112 -14.79 5.74 23.09
CA ASP A 112 -14.06 4.82 22.21
C ASP A 112 -14.49 4.83 20.76
N LYS A 113 -15.76 5.11 20.44
CA LYS A 113 -16.23 5.03 19.04
C LYS A 113 -15.47 6.00 18.13
N ALA A 114 -15.06 7.15 18.66
CA ALA A 114 -14.21 8.10 17.96
C ALA A 114 -12.71 7.80 18.15
N ALA A 115 -12.28 7.38 19.34
CA ALA A 115 -10.88 7.10 19.65
C ALA A 115 -10.33 5.84 18.94
N LYS A 116 -11.18 4.86 18.60
CA LYS A 116 -10.78 3.61 17.94
C LYS A 116 -10.31 3.77 16.49
N TYR A 117 -10.74 4.83 15.82
CA TYR A 117 -10.28 5.18 14.48
C TYR A 117 -9.35 6.40 14.50
N ALA A 118 -8.87 6.79 15.69
CA ALA A 118 -7.93 7.89 15.81
C ALA A 118 -6.60 7.48 15.19
N VAL A 119 -6.09 8.38 14.35
CA VAL A 119 -4.70 8.31 13.89
C VAL A 119 -3.75 8.47 15.09
N PRO A 120 -2.54 7.89 15.07
CA PRO A 120 -1.58 7.96 16.17
C PRO A 120 -1.32 9.38 16.70
N LEU A 121 -1.33 10.38 15.81
CA LEU A 121 -1.22 11.79 16.17
C LEU A 121 -2.51 12.54 15.79
N PRO A 122 -3.53 12.56 16.66
CA PRO A 122 -4.81 13.19 16.33
C PRO A 122 -4.76 14.73 16.38
N LYS A 123 -3.98 15.28 17.31
CA LYS A 123 -3.77 16.72 17.49
C LYS A 123 -2.28 17.03 17.38
N VAL A 124 -1.95 17.97 16.51
CA VAL A 124 -0.58 18.43 16.25
C VAL A 124 -0.50 19.91 16.57
N ARG A 125 0.70 20.40 16.88
CA ARG A 125 0.99 21.82 17.00
C ARG A 125 0.53 22.57 15.72
N GLY A 126 -0.23 23.64 15.91
CA GLY A 126 -0.54 24.59 14.84
C GLY A 126 0.74 25.31 14.41
N ILE A 127 0.96 25.41 13.11
CA ILE A 127 2.05 26.20 12.53
C ILE A 127 1.43 27.48 11.98
N ALA A 128 2.04 28.61 12.28
CA ALA A 128 1.63 29.90 11.76
C ALA A 128 2.11 30.09 10.31
N GLU A 129 1.39 30.90 9.53
CA GLU A 129 1.66 31.03 8.09
C GLU A 129 3.02 31.68 7.78
N ASP A 130 3.52 32.52 8.68
CA ASP A 130 4.83 33.15 8.62
C ASP A 130 5.99 32.15 8.76
N GLU A 131 5.83 31.13 9.59
CA GLU A 131 6.77 30.02 9.72
C GLU A 131 6.79 29.14 8.45
N MET A 132 5.63 28.96 7.81
CA MET A 132 5.45 28.16 6.60
C MET A 132 5.98 28.86 5.33
N PHE A 133 5.76 30.17 5.22
CA PHE A 133 6.01 30.94 4.01
C PHE A 133 7.01 32.06 4.24
N LYS A 134 8.19 31.90 3.66
CA LYS A 134 9.16 32.98 3.56
C LYS A 134 8.75 33.98 2.47
N VAL A 135 8.68 35.26 2.82
CA VAL A 135 8.38 36.34 1.88
C VAL A 135 9.56 36.54 0.92
N MET A 136 9.31 36.49 -0.39
CA MET A 136 10.31 36.74 -1.43
C MET A 136 10.08 38.10 -2.10
N ARG A 137 11.09 38.96 -2.04
CA ARG A 137 11.07 40.29 -2.66
C ARG A 137 11.65 40.24 -4.08
N THR A 138 11.04 40.97 -5.01
CA THR A 138 11.36 40.96 -6.45
C THR A 138 11.53 42.38 -7.02
N GLY A 139 12.21 42.47 -8.16
CA GLY A 139 12.56 43.74 -8.83
C GLY A 139 13.91 44.30 -8.37
N LYS A 140 14.50 45.21 -9.17
CA LYS A 140 15.82 45.81 -8.89
C LYS A 140 15.89 46.43 -7.48
N SER A 141 14.85 47.18 -7.10
CA SER A 141 14.74 47.82 -5.77
C SER A 141 14.10 46.94 -4.69
N LYS A 142 13.75 45.67 -4.97
CA LYS A 142 13.14 44.72 -4.03
C LYS A 142 11.86 45.21 -3.33
N LYS A 143 11.12 46.18 -3.89
CA LYS A 143 9.88 46.70 -3.29
C LYS A 143 8.68 45.73 -3.39
N LYS A 144 8.68 44.79 -4.35
CA LYS A 144 7.53 43.91 -4.61
C LYS A 144 7.64 42.58 -3.84
N ALA A 145 6.73 42.33 -2.90
CA ALA A 145 6.76 41.18 -1.99
C ALA A 145 5.58 40.21 -2.16
N TRP A 146 5.15 39.93 -3.39
CA TRP A 146 3.97 39.11 -3.69
C TRP A 146 4.23 37.59 -3.68
N LYS A 147 5.50 37.18 -3.82
CA LYS A 147 5.92 35.78 -3.84
C LYS A 147 6.11 35.20 -2.44
N ARG A 148 5.85 33.90 -2.29
CA ARG A 148 5.96 33.13 -1.04
C ARG A 148 6.74 31.85 -1.30
N MET A 149 7.81 31.61 -0.56
CA MET A 149 8.59 30.37 -0.63
C MET A 149 8.18 29.47 0.52
N VAL A 150 7.85 28.21 0.21
CA VAL A 150 7.57 27.20 1.22
C VAL A 150 8.89 26.77 1.88
N THR A 151 8.96 26.87 3.20
CA THR A 151 10.15 26.52 4.01
C THR A 151 10.14 25.08 4.51
N LYS A 152 8.97 24.43 4.50
CA LYS A 152 8.76 23.06 4.98
C LYS A 152 8.98 22.05 3.85
N ALA A 153 9.16 20.79 4.24
CA ALA A 153 9.23 19.66 3.31
C ALA A 153 7.94 19.58 2.48
N THR A 154 8.07 19.22 1.20
CA THR A 154 6.96 19.14 0.25
C THR A 154 7.05 17.86 -0.56
N PHE A 155 5.89 17.29 -0.88
CA PHE A 155 5.72 16.31 -1.92
C PHE A 155 5.20 17.00 -3.17
N VAL A 156 5.73 16.57 -4.29
CA VAL A 156 5.37 17.07 -5.61
C VAL A 156 5.20 15.86 -6.50
N GLY A 157 4.04 15.74 -7.14
CA GLY A 157 3.72 14.59 -8.00
C GLY A 157 4.69 14.45 -9.18
N GLU A 158 4.69 13.26 -9.78
CA GLU A 158 5.66 12.85 -10.80
C GLU A 158 5.61 13.73 -12.07
N GLY A 159 4.42 14.17 -12.49
CA GLY A 159 4.23 15.07 -13.63
C GLY A 159 4.38 16.57 -13.33
N PHE A 160 5.12 16.97 -12.30
CA PHE A 160 5.22 18.38 -11.94
C PHE A 160 6.18 19.18 -12.83
N THR A 161 5.60 20.12 -13.57
CA THR A 161 6.32 21.18 -14.27
C THR A 161 6.16 22.51 -13.51
N ARG A 162 7.24 23.27 -13.36
CA ARG A 162 7.18 24.59 -12.72
C ARG A 162 6.38 25.54 -13.59
N LYS A 163 5.52 26.34 -12.96
CA LYS A 163 4.83 27.43 -13.65
C LYS A 163 5.83 28.52 -14.08
N PRO A 164 5.54 29.28 -15.14
CA PRO A 164 6.35 30.43 -15.53
C PRO A 164 6.59 31.38 -14.35
N VAL A 165 7.79 31.95 -14.27
CA VAL A 165 8.26 32.73 -13.10
C VAL A 165 7.32 33.91 -12.78
N LYS A 166 6.65 34.49 -13.78
CA LYS A 166 5.71 35.60 -13.60
C LYS A 166 4.37 35.17 -12.99
N MET A 167 3.97 33.92 -13.17
CA MET A 167 2.71 33.34 -12.66
C MET A 167 2.90 32.54 -11.36
N GLU A 168 4.14 32.12 -11.05
CA GLU A 168 4.46 31.38 -9.83
C GLU A 168 4.46 32.30 -8.60
N ARG A 169 3.42 32.18 -7.76
CA ARG A 169 3.31 32.85 -6.45
C ARG A 169 3.93 32.02 -5.33
N PHE A 170 3.59 30.73 -5.25
CA PHE A 170 4.09 29.80 -4.24
C PHE A 170 5.25 28.98 -4.80
N ILE A 171 6.45 29.18 -4.26
CA ILE A 171 7.67 28.51 -4.70
C ILE A 171 7.93 27.32 -3.76
N ARG A 172 8.00 26.12 -4.34
CA ARG A 172 8.41 24.89 -3.63
C ARG A 172 9.82 24.52 -4.08
N PRO A 173 10.88 24.83 -3.30
CA PRO A 173 12.26 24.64 -3.73
C PRO A 173 12.60 23.15 -3.90
N MET A 174 13.45 22.80 -4.88
CA MET A 174 13.76 21.40 -5.20
C MET A 174 14.40 20.63 -4.05
N ALA A 175 15.25 21.29 -3.25
CA ALA A 175 15.92 20.68 -2.10
C ALA A 175 14.94 20.18 -1.02
N LEU A 176 13.74 20.76 -0.95
CA LEU A 176 12.71 20.38 0.03
C LEU A 176 11.65 19.45 -0.58
N ARG A 177 11.89 18.88 -1.78
CA ARG A 177 10.95 17.97 -2.45
C ARG A 177 11.31 16.53 -2.14
N TYR A 178 10.43 15.84 -1.43
CA TYR A 178 10.57 14.43 -1.10
C TYR A 178 9.73 13.58 -2.02
N LYS A 179 10.28 12.44 -2.45
CA LYS A 179 9.59 11.41 -3.25
C LYS A 179 9.32 10.12 -2.47
N LYS A 180 10.11 9.87 -1.41
CA LYS A 180 10.04 8.65 -0.59
C LYS A 180 9.90 9.03 0.89
N ALA A 181 9.29 8.14 1.66
CA ALA A 181 9.18 8.22 3.11
C ALA A 181 9.70 6.94 3.76
N ASN A 182 10.26 7.06 4.96
CA ASN A 182 10.60 5.93 5.81
C ASN A 182 9.37 5.55 6.63
N VAL A 183 8.74 4.45 6.23
CA VAL A 183 7.45 4.03 6.76
C VAL A 183 7.64 2.82 7.68
N THR A 184 7.15 2.92 8.92
CA THR A 184 7.18 1.82 9.89
C THR A 184 5.85 1.07 9.89
N HIS A 185 5.91 -0.26 9.81
CA HIS A 185 4.75 -1.12 10.05
C HIS A 185 4.67 -1.47 11.55
N PRO A 186 3.60 -1.09 12.28
CA PRO A 186 3.50 -1.35 13.72
C PRO A 186 3.58 -2.83 14.09
N ASP A 187 2.92 -3.70 13.33
CA ASP A 187 2.87 -5.14 13.65
C ASP A 187 4.18 -5.87 13.34
N LEU A 188 4.78 -5.64 12.17
CA LEU A 188 6.06 -6.27 11.79
C LEU A 188 7.26 -5.67 12.52
N LYS A 189 7.11 -4.49 13.15
CA LYS A 189 8.20 -3.72 13.77
C LYS A 189 9.38 -3.49 12.83
N ALA A 190 9.09 -3.38 11.53
CA ALA A 190 10.04 -3.18 10.46
C ALA A 190 9.76 -1.86 9.72
N THR A 191 10.82 -1.28 9.16
CA THR A 191 10.82 -0.01 8.45
C THR A 191 11.13 -0.22 6.98
N PHE A 192 10.37 0.43 6.10
CA PHE A 192 10.51 0.33 4.65
C PHE A 192 10.60 1.72 4.02
N GLN A 193 11.45 1.89 3.01
CA GLN A 193 11.58 3.15 2.30
C GLN A 193 10.62 3.20 1.11
N LEU A 194 9.37 3.56 1.38
CA LEU A 194 8.28 3.51 0.41
C LEU A 194 8.15 4.81 -0.38
N GLN A 195 7.71 4.71 -1.64
CA GLN A 195 7.41 5.88 -2.47
C GLN A 195 6.13 6.57 -1.99
N ILE A 196 6.14 7.90 -1.96
CA ILE A 196 4.95 8.71 -1.68
C ILE A 196 4.16 8.82 -2.99
N LEU A 197 2.89 8.45 -2.96
CA LEU A 197 1.97 8.59 -4.09
C LEU A 197 1.26 9.94 -4.04
N GLY A 198 0.88 10.39 -2.84
CA GLY A 198 0.13 11.63 -2.68
C GLY A 198 0.02 12.10 -1.24
N VAL A 199 -0.35 13.37 -1.07
CA VAL A 199 -0.69 13.94 0.24
C VAL A 199 -2.21 13.99 0.35
N LYS A 200 -2.78 13.25 1.30
CA LYS A 200 -4.24 13.14 1.43
C LYS A 200 -4.81 14.19 2.36
N LYS A 201 -4.14 14.45 3.49
CA LYS A 201 -4.61 15.42 4.48
C LYS A 201 -3.45 16.03 5.25
N ASN A 202 -3.34 17.34 5.20
CA ASN A 202 -2.56 18.12 6.17
C ASN A 202 -3.50 18.60 7.30
N PRO A 203 -3.13 18.42 8.59
CA PRO A 203 -3.98 18.78 9.72
C PRO A 203 -4.18 20.30 9.89
N GLN A 204 -3.29 21.14 9.36
CA GLN A 204 -3.33 22.59 9.59
C GLN A 204 -4.25 23.32 8.62
N SER A 205 -4.15 23.01 7.32
CA SER A 205 -4.97 23.65 6.30
C SER A 205 -5.12 22.77 5.05
N PRO A 206 -6.31 22.76 4.41
CA PRO A 206 -6.50 22.17 3.09
C PRO A 206 -5.56 22.76 2.03
N MET A 207 -5.20 24.04 2.13
CA MET A 207 -4.26 24.69 1.21
C MET A 207 -2.89 23.98 1.22
N TYR A 208 -2.43 23.55 2.39
CA TYR A 208 -1.15 22.83 2.52
C TYR A 208 -1.23 21.42 1.97
N THR A 209 -2.43 20.82 1.96
CA THR A 209 -2.67 19.54 1.28
C THR A 209 -2.49 19.70 -0.23
N GLN A 210 -3.05 20.77 -0.82
CA GLN A 210 -2.91 21.05 -2.25
C GLN A 210 -1.46 21.41 -2.64
N LEU A 211 -0.75 22.16 -1.79
CA LEU A 211 0.67 22.44 -1.97
C LEU A 211 1.57 21.22 -1.70
N GLY A 212 1.02 20.13 -1.15
CA GLY A 212 1.76 18.91 -0.83
C GLY A 212 2.71 19.08 0.36
N VAL A 213 2.43 19.95 1.33
CA VAL A 213 3.33 20.18 2.46
C VAL A 213 3.31 18.99 3.43
N LEU A 214 4.50 18.50 3.75
CA LEU A 214 4.77 17.38 4.64
C LEU A 214 5.19 17.92 6.02
N THR A 215 4.20 18.11 6.89
CA THR A 215 4.40 18.48 8.30
C THR A 215 4.10 17.29 9.20
N LYS A 216 4.47 17.37 10.48
CA LYS A 216 4.07 16.38 11.47
C LYS A 216 2.55 16.17 11.45
N GLY A 217 2.15 14.90 11.48
CA GLY A 217 0.76 14.46 11.43
C GLY A 217 0.08 14.56 10.07
N THR A 218 0.76 15.01 9.02
CA THR A 218 0.25 14.91 7.64
C THR A 218 0.03 13.44 7.28
N VAL A 219 -1.12 13.15 6.69
CA VAL A 219 -1.48 11.84 6.16
C VAL A 219 -1.13 11.79 4.68
N VAL A 220 -0.24 10.86 4.36
CA VAL A 220 0.25 10.59 3.01
C VAL A 220 -0.24 9.22 2.54
N GLU A 221 -0.36 9.07 1.24
CA GLU A 221 -0.57 7.78 0.59
C GLU A 221 0.79 7.28 0.11
N VAL A 222 1.15 6.07 0.49
CA VAL A 222 2.44 5.44 0.20
C VAL A 222 2.24 4.15 -0.58
N ASN A 223 3.17 3.87 -1.49
CA ASN A 223 3.18 2.64 -2.24
C ASN A 223 3.60 1.47 -1.34
N VAL A 224 2.74 0.45 -1.18
CA VAL A 224 2.97 -0.73 -0.34
C VAL A 224 3.14 -2.02 -1.16
N SER A 225 3.39 -1.92 -2.46
CA SER A 225 3.63 -3.09 -3.32
C SER A 225 4.76 -3.99 -2.80
N GLU A 226 5.81 -3.41 -2.23
CA GLU A 226 6.95 -4.12 -1.62
C GLU A 226 6.55 -4.97 -0.40
N LEU A 227 5.44 -4.63 0.28
CA LEU A 227 4.95 -5.40 1.44
C LEU A 227 4.11 -6.62 1.04
N GLY A 228 3.74 -6.76 -0.24
CA GLY A 228 2.95 -7.89 -0.71
C GLY A 228 1.57 -8.00 -0.06
N MET A 229 0.97 -6.88 0.34
CA MET A 229 -0.34 -6.90 0.98
C MET A 229 -1.42 -7.29 -0.02
N VAL A 230 -2.25 -8.28 0.32
CA VAL A 230 -3.37 -8.74 -0.51
C VAL A 230 -4.66 -8.64 0.28
N THR A 231 -5.72 -8.15 -0.35
CA THR A 231 -7.06 -8.16 0.22
C THR A 231 -7.62 -9.60 0.29
N ALA A 232 -8.64 -9.85 1.11
CA ALA A 232 -9.28 -11.16 1.17
C ALA A 232 -9.81 -11.66 -0.19
N GLY A 233 -10.11 -10.74 -1.11
CA GLY A 233 -10.52 -11.04 -2.49
C GLY A 233 -9.37 -11.27 -3.47
N GLY A 234 -8.13 -11.46 -3.00
CA GLY A 234 -6.97 -11.75 -3.85
C GLY A 234 -6.39 -10.54 -4.61
N LYS A 235 -6.97 -9.34 -4.46
CA LYS A 235 -6.45 -8.11 -5.08
C LYS A 235 -5.25 -7.58 -4.30
N VAL A 236 -4.16 -7.29 -5.01
CA VAL A 236 -2.95 -6.70 -4.43
C VAL A 236 -3.20 -5.24 -4.05
N VAL A 237 -2.82 -4.87 -2.83
CA VAL A 237 -2.90 -3.49 -2.33
C VAL A 237 -1.61 -2.78 -2.73
N PHE A 238 -1.72 -1.73 -3.53
CA PHE A 238 -0.58 -0.92 -3.94
C PHE A 238 -0.47 0.39 -3.14
N GLY A 239 -1.57 0.89 -2.56
CA GLY A 239 -1.59 2.16 -1.83
C GLY A 239 -2.14 2.00 -0.41
N LYS A 240 -1.45 2.58 0.56
CA LYS A 240 -1.93 2.65 1.95
C LYS A 240 -1.67 4.02 2.55
N TYR A 241 -2.49 4.41 3.52
CA TYR A 241 -2.27 5.65 4.25
C TYR A 241 -1.22 5.46 5.33
N ALA A 242 -0.34 6.46 5.46
CA ALA A 242 0.63 6.58 6.53
C ALA A 242 0.56 7.98 7.12
N GLN A 243 0.84 8.10 8.42
CA GLN A 243 0.92 9.39 9.11
C GLN A 243 2.37 9.73 9.43
N ILE A 244 2.79 10.94 9.04
CA ILE A 244 4.13 11.46 9.35
C ILE A 244 4.25 11.73 10.86
N THR A 245 5.31 11.24 11.50
CA THR A 245 5.50 11.32 12.96
C THR A 245 6.52 12.38 13.38
N ASN A 246 7.50 12.69 12.53
CA ASN A 246 8.55 13.66 12.82
C ASN A 246 8.29 15.04 12.17
N ASN A 247 9.24 15.96 12.33
CA ASN A 247 9.27 17.26 11.65
C ASN A 247 10.38 17.21 10.58
N PRO A 248 10.07 16.91 9.31
CA PRO A 248 11.08 16.63 8.29
C PRO A 248 12.04 17.78 8.03
N GLU A 249 11.65 19.03 8.33
CA GLU A 249 12.48 20.22 8.15
C GLU A 249 13.73 20.26 9.04
N ASN A 250 13.74 19.56 10.18
CA ASN A 250 14.88 19.53 11.10
C ASN A 250 15.83 18.36 10.83
N ASP A 251 15.28 17.23 10.40
CA ASP A 251 16.00 15.96 10.32
C ASP A 251 16.44 15.61 8.89
N GLY A 252 15.78 16.19 7.88
CA GLY A 252 15.99 15.82 6.48
C GLY A 252 15.35 14.49 6.07
N CYS A 253 14.68 13.79 6.98
CA CYS A 253 13.97 12.53 6.73
C CYS A 253 12.46 12.69 6.93
N VAL A 254 11.65 11.99 6.13
CA VAL A 254 10.20 11.88 6.31
C VAL A 254 9.89 10.53 6.95
N ASN A 255 9.68 10.50 8.26
CA ASN A 255 9.35 9.29 9.00
C ASN A 255 7.84 9.20 9.19
N ALA A 256 7.25 8.06 8.87
CA ALA A 256 5.81 7.84 8.94
C ALA A 256 5.47 6.45 9.51
N VAL A 257 4.24 6.30 9.98
CA VAL A 257 3.68 5.04 10.49
C VAL A 257 2.45 4.67 9.66
N LEU A 258 2.35 3.41 9.23
CA LEU A 258 1.18 2.91 8.49
C LEU A 258 -0.09 3.00 9.33
N LEU A 259 -1.20 3.34 8.67
CA LEU A 259 -2.52 3.39 9.27
C LEU A 259 -3.31 2.13 8.88
N ASP A 260 -3.37 1.16 9.79
CA ASP A 260 -4.08 -0.09 9.57
C ASP A 260 -5.55 0.01 10.01
N LYS A 261 -6.41 0.51 9.12
CA LYS A 261 -7.86 0.57 9.32
C LYS A 261 -8.50 -0.79 9.65
N GLN A 262 -7.91 -1.89 9.17
CA GLN A 262 -8.47 -3.24 9.27
C GLN A 262 -8.35 -3.82 10.68
N ARG A 263 -7.28 -3.53 11.42
CA ARG A 263 -7.11 -4.00 12.81
C ARG A 263 -8.21 -3.45 13.72
N ALA A 264 -8.55 -2.17 13.59
CA ALA A 264 -9.64 -1.55 14.36
C ALA A 264 -11.03 -2.11 14.00
N GLN A 265 -11.23 -2.58 12.76
CA GLN A 265 -12.48 -3.23 12.34
C GLN A 265 -12.54 -4.69 12.80
N LEU A 266 -11.42 -5.43 12.74
CA LEU A 266 -11.30 -6.81 13.23
C LEU A 266 -11.42 -6.89 14.75
N ASP A 267 -10.72 -6.02 15.49
CA ASP A 267 -10.82 -5.93 16.96
C ASP A 267 -12.24 -5.57 17.42
N LYS A 268 -13.01 -4.86 16.58
CA LYS A 268 -14.44 -4.58 16.82
C LYS A 268 -15.32 -5.81 16.58
N LEU A 269 -15.07 -6.58 15.52
CA LEU A 269 -15.79 -7.83 15.25
C LEU A 269 -15.46 -8.90 16.30
N LEU A 270 -14.21 -9.00 16.73
CA LEU A 270 -13.72 -10.01 17.66
C LEU A 270 -13.97 -9.65 19.14
N LYS A 271 -14.41 -8.43 19.44
CA LYS A 271 -14.75 -8.02 20.83
C LYS A 271 -15.99 -8.74 21.36
N ASP A 272 -16.96 -9.03 20.48
CA ASP A 272 -18.18 -9.77 20.78
C ASP A 272 -18.39 -10.83 19.67
N PRO A 273 -17.70 -11.99 19.72
CA PRO A 273 -17.73 -12.99 18.65
C PRO A 273 -19.10 -13.66 18.47
N THR A 274 -20.01 -13.52 19.45
CA THR A 274 -21.39 -14.01 19.40
C THR A 274 -22.33 -13.09 18.64
N LYS A 275 -21.93 -11.84 18.36
CA LYS A 275 -22.74 -10.90 17.60
C LYS A 275 -22.55 -11.13 16.11
N LEU A 276 -23.61 -11.57 15.43
CA LEU A 276 -23.63 -11.75 13.98
C LEU A 276 -23.14 -10.48 13.27
N ALA A 277 -22.15 -10.64 12.41
CA ALA A 277 -21.60 -9.54 11.63
C ALA A 277 -22.67 -9.00 10.68
N TYR A 278 -22.96 -7.69 10.76
CA TYR A 278 -23.91 -7.05 9.86
C TYR A 278 -23.30 -6.93 8.46
N VAL A 279 -23.69 -7.83 7.57
CA VAL A 279 -23.48 -7.68 6.14
C VAL A 279 -24.68 -6.90 5.62
N PRO A 280 -24.51 -5.67 5.09
CA PRO A 280 -25.63 -4.93 4.55
C PRO A 280 -26.28 -5.76 3.44
N ALA A 281 -27.60 -5.90 3.51
CA ALA A 281 -28.37 -6.46 2.41
C ALA A 281 -28.08 -5.68 1.12
N PRO A 282 -28.15 -6.33 -0.05
CA PRO A 282 -27.98 -5.64 -1.32
C PRO A 282 -28.89 -4.40 -1.39
N PRO A 283 -28.42 -3.29 -1.98
CA PRO A 283 -29.20 -2.07 -2.07
C PRO A 283 -30.54 -2.37 -2.76
N LYS A 284 -31.65 -2.00 -2.11
CA LYS A 284 -32.98 -2.18 -2.69
C LYS A 284 -33.10 -1.31 -3.94
N GLU A 285 -33.70 -1.87 -4.98
CA GLU A 285 -34.01 -1.12 -6.20
C GLU A 285 -34.97 0.02 -5.87
N LYS A 286 -34.85 1.12 -6.62
CA LYS A 286 -35.59 2.35 -6.36
C LYS A 286 -37.06 2.15 -6.73
N ALA A 287 -37.90 1.75 -5.78
CA ALA A 287 -39.34 1.67 -5.99
C ALA A 287 -40.00 3.04 -5.73
N ILE A 288 -40.86 3.48 -6.65
CA ILE A 288 -41.73 4.64 -6.43
C ILE A 288 -42.88 4.22 -5.53
N ARG A 289 -43.31 5.12 -4.63
CA ARG A 289 -44.46 4.88 -3.78
C ARG A 289 -45.71 4.69 -4.64
N ALA A 290 -46.40 3.56 -4.44
CA ALA A 290 -47.66 3.27 -5.14
C ALA A 290 -48.66 4.44 -4.99
N PRO A 291 -49.43 4.75 -6.05
CA PRO A 291 -50.47 5.77 -5.99
C PRO A 291 -51.48 5.41 -4.90
N ARG A 292 -52.05 6.43 -4.24
CA ARG A 292 -53.09 6.22 -3.24
C ARG A 292 -54.39 5.86 -3.97
N GLU A 293 -55.07 4.82 -3.50
CA GLU A 293 -56.31 4.30 -4.11
C GLU A 293 -57.48 5.30 -4.02
N MET A 294 -57.66 5.96 -2.87
CA MET A 294 -58.67 7.00 -2.68
C MET A 294 -58.04 8.30 -2.18
N MET A 295 -58.29 9.41 -2.89
CA MET A 295 -57.95 10.76 -2.44
C MET A 295 -59.11 11.27 -1.58
N LYS A 296 -58.83 11.64 -0.33
CA LYS A 296 -59.86 11.99 0.67
C LYS A 296 -60.49 13.38 0.47
N ASN A 297 -59.76 14.30 -0.18
CA ASN A 297 -60.16 15.69 -0.32
C ASN A 297 -60.10 16.10 -1.81
N VAL A 298 -61.02 15.59 -2.62
CA VAL A 298 -61.13 15.95 -4.03
C VAL A 298 -62.13 17.10 -4.16
N GLN A 299 -61.67 18.25 -4.65
CA GLN A 299 -62.53 19.40 -4.94
C GLN A 299 -63.45 19.06 -6.13
N GLY A 300 -64.70 19.54 -6.10
CA GLY A 300 -65.70 19.18 -7.12
C GLY A 300 -65.26 19.49 -8.56
N SER A 301 -65.74 18.71 -9.53
CA SER A 301 -65.29 18.75 -10.94
C SER A 301 -65.50 20.09 -11.65
N SER A 302 -66.38 20.96 -11.12
CA SER A 302 -66.66 22.30 -11.64
C SER A 302 -65.99 23.42 -10.82
N ALA A 303 -65.22 23.07 -9.79
CA ALA A 303 -64.62 24.06 -8.91
C ALA A 303 -63.40 24.72 -9.59
N GLY A 304 -63.31 26.05 -9.50
CA GLY A 304 -62.20 26.81 -10.07
C GLY A 304 -60.84 26.43 -9.48
N ALA A 305 -59.77 26.71 -10.22
CA ALA A 305 -58.40 26.42 -9.80
C ALA A 305 -58.04 27.18 -8.52
N GLY A 306 -58.00 26.47 -7.40
CA GLY A 306 -57.55 27.01 -6.11
C GLY A 306 -56.04 27.25 -6.10
N SER A 307 -55.56 28.12 -5.21
CA SER A 307 -54.13 28.45 -5.07
C SER A 307 -53.22 27.25 -4.76
N GLY A 308 -53.78 26.15 -4.25
CA GLY A 308 -53.06 24.90 -3.98
C GLY A 308 -52.96 23.93 -5.17
N GLU A 309 -53.79 24.08 -6.21
CA GLU A 309 -53.92 23.11 -7.30
C GLU A 309 -52.64 23.04 -8.16
N PHE A 310 -51.97 24.18 -8.35
CA PHE A 310 -50.68 24.25 -9.04
C PHE A 310 -49.61 23.35 -8.38
N HIS A 311 -49.57 23.33 -7.05
CA HIS A 311 -48.62 22.50 -6.31
C HIS A 311 -48.99 21.01 -6.36
N VAL A 312 -50.29 20.69 -6.38
CA VAL A 312 -50.79 19.31 -6.56
C VAL A 312 -50.42 18.79 -7.95
N TYR A 313 -50.66 19.57 -9.01
CA TYR A 313 -50.25 19.25 -10.38
C TYR A 313 -48.74 19.07 -10.51
N LYS A 314 -47.93 20.00 -9.98
CA LYS A 314 -46.45 19.91 -10.02
C LYS A 314 -45.93 18.65 -9.33
N ALA A 315 -46.52 18.26 -8.19
CA ALA A 315 -46.15 17.05 -7.46
C ALA A 315 -46.63 15.76 -8.15
N SER A 316 -47.79 15.79 -8.82
CA SER A 316 -48.30 14.68 -9.62
C SER A 316 -47.44 14.46 -10.87
N ARG A 317 -47.17 15.53 -11.62
CA ARG A 317 -46.33 15.51 -12.83
C ARG A 317 -44.91 15.01 -12.54
N ARG A 318 -44.32 15.41 -11.42
CA ARG A 318 -42.99 14.93 -11.00
C ARG A 318 -42.98 13.42 -10.70
N ARG A 319 -44.02 12.92 -10.02
CA ARG A 319 -44.18 11.48 -9.73
C ARG A 319 -44.36 10.67 -11.02
N GLU A 320 -45.13 11.20 -11.97
CA GLU A 320 -45.37 10.52 -13.24
C GLU A 320 -44.14 10.49 -14.14
N PHE A 321 -43.39 11.60 -14.23
CA PHE A 321 -42.11 11.61 -14.94
C PHE A 321 -41.08 10.65 -14.33
N GLU A 322 -41.03 10.57 -13.00
CA GLU A 322 -40.15 9.64 -12.30
C GLU A 322 -40.56 8.18 -12.58
N ARG A 323 -41.87 7.90 -12.65
CA ARG A 323 -42.42 6.58 -13.01
C ARG A 323 -42.08 6.16 -14.43
N LEU A 324 -42.32 7.04 -15.39
CA LEU A 324 -41.97 6.78 -16.79
C LEU A 324 -40.47 6.56 -16.95
N LYS A 325 -39.65 7.40 -16.29
CA LYS A 325 -38.19 7.25 -16.33
C LYS A 325 -37.71 5.92 -15.73
N MET A 326 -38.30 5.46 -14.63
CA MET A 326 -37.97 4.15 -14.05
C MET A 326 -38.33 3.00 -14.99
N MET A 327 -39.51 3.06 -15.63
CA MET A 327 -39.95 2.05 -16.60
C MET A 327 -39.06 2.02 -17.86
N ASP A 328 -38.64 3.19 -18.35
CA ASP A 328 -37.71 3.31 -19.48
C ASP A 328 -36.31 2.80 -19.11
N GLU A 329 -35.86 3.02 -17.87
CA GLU A 329 -34.57 2.51 -17.36
C GLU A 329 -34.60 0.99 -17.12
N GLU A 330 -35.72 0.43 -16.67
CA GLU A 330 -35.92 -1.02 -16.50
C GLU A 330 -35.93 -1.74 -17.85
N SER A 331 -36.74 -1.28 -18.81
CA SER A 331 -36.78 -1.87 -20.16
C SER A 331 -35.43 -1.84 -20.87
N LYS A 332 -34.66 -0.76 -20.73
CA LYS A 332 -33.28 -0.67 -21.25
C LYS A 332 -32.36 -1.69 -20.59
N LYS A 333 -32.41 -1.82 -19.25
CA LYS A 333 -31.59 -2.80 -18.53
C LYS A 333 -31.95 -4.23 -18.92
N GLU A 334 -33.23 -4.55 -19.05
CA GLU A 334 -33.68 -5.88 -19.49
C GLU A 334 -33.19 -6.20 -20.90
N ALA A 335 -33.28 -5.24 -21.83
CA ALA A 335 -32.73 -5.40 -23.17
C ALA A 335 -31.20 -5.62 -23.17
N GLU A 336 -30.46 -4.84 -22.38
CA GLU A 336 -29.00 -4.98 -22.23
C GLU A 336 -28.61 -6.35 -21.61
N VAL A 337 -29.38 -6.84 -20.62
CA VAL A 337 -29.15 -8.14 -19.98
C VAL A 337 -29.43 -9.27 -20.97
N LEU A 338 -30.55 -9.21 -21.71
CA LEU A 338 -30.89 -10.22 -22.72
C LEU A 338 -29.84 -10.26 -23.85
N GLU A 339 -29.38 -9.10 -24.32
CA GLU A 339 -28.33 -9.02 -25.33
C GLU A 339 -27.00 -9.60 -24.81
N PHE A 340 -26.66 -9.32 -23.55
CA PHE A 340 -25.46 -9.86 -22.90
C PHE A 340 -25.53 -11.39 -22.74
N GLU A 341 -26.69 -11.92 -22.32
CA GLU A 341 -26.91 -13.36 -22.17
C GLU A 341 -26.85 -14.09 -23.51
N GLN A 342 -27.45 -13.52 -24.57
CA GLN A 342 -27.35 -14.05 -25.92
C GLN A 342 -25.90 -14.11 -26.40
N LYS A 343 -25.16 -13.00 -26.30
CA LYS A 343 -23.72 -12.94 -26.65
C LYS A 343 -22.87 -13.90 -25.83
N LYS A 344 -23.19 -14.09 -24.55
CA LYS A 344 -22.49 -15.05 -23.68
C LYS A 344 -22.74 -16.48 -24.15
N ARG A 345 -24.00 -16.83 -24.45
CA ARG A 345 -24.39 -18.15 -24.93
C ARG A 345 -23.72 -18.48 -26.27
N GLU A 346 -23.73 -17.55 -27.22
CA GLU A 346 -23.05 -17.71 -28.51
C GLU A 346 -21.54 -17.97 -28.35
N ARG A 347 -20.89 -17.26 -27.41
CA ARG A 347 -19.47 -17.45 -27.12
C ARG A 347 -19.19 -18.81 -26.47
N GLU A 348 -20.07 -19.26 -25.58
CA GLU A 348 -19.99 -20.58 -24.93
C GLU A 348 -20.21 -21.70 -25.94
N GLU A 349 -21.24 -21.61 -26.79
CA GLU A 349 -21.51 -22.57 -27.87
C GLU A 349 -20.36 -22.65 -28.88
N HIS A 350 -19.75 -21.51 -29.23
CA HIS A 350 -18.59 -21.49 -30.11
C HIS A 350 -17.35 -22.13 -29.45
N ALA A 351 -17.13 -21.91 -28.15
CA ALA A 351 -16.08 -22.57 -27.39
C ALA A 351 -16.33 -24.09 -27.29
N ASP A 352 -17.57 -24.50 -27.03
CA ASP A 352 -17.98 -25.90 -26.96
C ASP A 352 -17.88 -26.60 -28.30
N ALA A 353 -18.24 -25.94 -29.41
CA ALA A 353 -18.04 -26.47 -30.75
C ALA A 353 -16.55 -26.70 -31.07
N LYS A 354 -15.68 -25.74 -30.70
CA LYS A 354 -14.22 -25.89 -30.84
C LYS A 354 -13.68 -27.03 -29.97
N THR A 355 -14.12 -27.13 -28.72
CA THR A 355 -13.66 -28.20 -27.81
C THR A 355 -14.20 -29.57 -28.21
N ALA A 356 -15.45 -29.68 -28.70
CA ALA A 356 -16.05 -30.90 -29.21
C ALA A 356 -15.35 -31.41 -30.47
N LYS A 357 -15.05 -30.53 -31.43
CA LYS A 357 -14.23 -30.87 -32.62
C LYS A 357 -12.87 -31.44 -32.20
N ASN A 358 -12.21 -30.81 -31.24
CA ASN A 358 -10.92 -31.27 -30.72
C ASN A 358 -11.04 -32.58 -29.92
N ARG A 359 -12.12 -32.77 -29.15
CA ARG A 359 -12.43 -34.01 -28.44
C ARG A 359 -12.66 -35.17 -29.40
N ALA A 360 -13.42 -34.95 -30.48
CA ALA A 360 -13.66 -35.95 -31.53
C ALA A 360 -12.36 -36.33 -32.26
N LYS A 361 -11.49 -35.35 -32.57
CA LYS A 361 -10.15 -35.62 -33.12
C LYS A 361 -9.31 -36.49 -32.17
N ARG A 362 -9.33 -36.20 -30.86
CA ARG A 362 -8.63 -36.99 -29.83
C ARG A 362 -9.22 -38.41 -29.69
N GLN A 363 -10.54 -38.57 -29.73
CA GLN A 363 -11.19 -39.88 -29.68
C GLN A 363 -10.89 -40.72 -30.91
N LYS A 364 -10.99 -40.15 -32.12
CA LYS A 364 -10.57 -40.83 -33.36
C LYS A 364 -9.09 -41.25 -33.31
N LYS A 365 -8.21 -40.40 -32.76
CA LYS A 365 -6.79 -40.77 -32.56
C LYS A 365 -6.64 -41.88 -31.52
N LYS A 366 -7.39 -41.84 -30.42
CA LYS A 366 -7.40 -42.85 -29.36
C LYS A 366 -7.90 -44.21 -29.88
N GLU A 367 -8.98 -44.21 -30.65
CA GLU A 367 -9.52 -45.40 -31.33
C GLU A 367 -8.54 -45.95 -32.36
N LYS A 368 -7.90 -45.11 -33.18
CA LYS A 368 -6.83 -45.54 -34.09
C LYS A 368 -5.64 -46.15 -33.34
N THR A 369 -5.22 -45.57 -32.21
CA THR A 369 -4.15 -46.16 -31.39
C THR A 369 -4.59 -47.44 -30.69
N LYS A 370 -5.87 -47.56 -30.32
CA LYS A 370 -6.42 -48.76 -29.69
C LYS A 370 -6.59 -49.88 -30.71
N ALA A 371 -7.12 -49.60 -31.90
CA ALA A 371 -7.20 -50.52 -33.03
C ALA A 371 -5.82 -50.97 -33.49
N LYS A 372 -4.83 -50.07 -33.57
CA LYS A 372 -3.44 -50.45 -33.86
C LYS A 372 -2.81 -51.28 -32.72
N GLY A 373 -3.20 -51.03 -31.48
CA GLY A 373 -2.80 -51.85 -30.32
C GLY A 373 -3.51 -53.22 -30.26
N GLU A 374 -4.72 -53.32 -30.80
CA GLU A 374 -5.48 -54.56 -30.96
C GLU A 374 -5.00 -55.37 -32.18
N GLU A 375 -4.60 -54.76 -33.30
CA GLU A 375 -3.89 -55.43 -34.41
C GLU A 375 -2.51 -55.97 -33.97
N LEU A 376 -1.81 -55.25 -33.09
CA LEU A 376 -0.55 -55.71 -32.47
C LEU A 376 -0.77 -56.79 -31.39
N LYS A 377 -1.99 -56.96 -30.87
CA LYS A 377 -2.36 -58.07 -29.96
C LYS A 377 -3.00 -59.25 -30.70
N GLY A 378 -3.66 -59.03 -31.83
CA GLY A 378 -4.17 -60.08 -32.73
C GLY A 378 -3.08 -60.80 -33.53
N SER A 379 -1.83 -60.34 -33.42
CA SER A 379 -0.62 -60.97 -33.96
C SER A 379 0.34 -61.44 -32.86
N LYS A 380 -0.17 -61.73 -31.66
CA LYS A 380 0.57 -62.46 -30.62
C LYS A 380 -0.37 -63.03 -29.55
N ASP A 381 -1.00 -64.16 -29.88
CA ASP A 381 -1.45 -65.13 -28.89
C ASP A 381 -1.24 -66.56 -29.41
N SER A 382 -0.01 -67.06 -29.20
CA SER A 382 0.27 -68.47 -28.96
C SER A 382 1.48 -68.59 -28.02
N ALA A 383 1.31 -69.45 -27.00
CA ALA A 383 2.27 -69.96 -26.00
C ALA A 383 2.48 -69.20 -24.66
N THR A 384 1.66 -69.63 -23.67
CA THR A 384 2.01 -70.21 -22.35
C THR A 384 3.01 -69.55 -21.38
N GLY A 385 2.52 -69.20 -20.17
CA GLY A 385 3.12 -69.59 -18.87
C GLY A 385 4.18 -68.69 -18.17
N GLU A 386 3.72 -67.79 -17.27
CA GLU A 386 4.08 -67.63 -15.82
C GLU A 386 5.59 -67.77 -15.39
N SER A 387 6.29 -66.91 -14.62
CA SER A 387 5.97 -65.80 -13.71
C SER A 387 7.25 -65.06 -13.21
N THR A 388 7.03 -63.89 -12.58
CA THR A 388 7.83 -63.18 -11.55
C THR A 388 8.84 -62.08 -11.92
N ALA A 389 8.81 -61.06 -11.03
CA ALA A 389 9.76 -59.94 -10.81
C ALA A 389 9.57 -58.64 -11.61
N ALA A 390 9.00 -57.62 -10.95
CA ALA A 390 9.18 -56.21 -11.33
C ALA A 390 10.66 -55.82 -11.19
N PRO A 391 11.21 -54.97 -12.08
CA PRO A 391 11.45 -53.59 -11.65
C PRO A 391 11.47 -52.49 -12.75
N ILE A 392 11.13 -51.27 -12.29
CA ILE A 392 11.78 -49.98 -12.60
C ILE A 392 11.60 -49.35 -14.01
N LYS A 393 10.96 -48.17 -13.96
CA LYS A 393 11.07 -46.97 -14.82
C LYS A 393 12.25 -46.96 -15.81
N LYS A 394 11.95 -46.86 -17.10
CA LYS A 394 12.81 -46.13 -18.07
C LYS A 394 12.02 -45.07 -18.81
N ARG A 395 12.38 -43.84 -18.49
CA ARG A 395 12.15 -42.60 -19.24
C ARG A 395 12.73 -42.80 -20.65
N ARG A 396 11.97 -42.50 -21.70
CA ARG A 396 12.55 -42.08 -23.00
C ARG A 396 12.37 -40.58 -23.12
N LEU A 397 13.49 -39.89 -22.98
CA LEU A 397 13.68 -38.51 -23.36
C LEU A 397 14.11 -38.53 -24.84
N VAL A 398 13.36 -37.85 -25.70
CA VAL A 398 13.85 -37.39 -27.01
C VAL A 398 13.28 -35.97 -27.18
N ASN A 399 14.18 -35.01 -27.33
CA ASN A 399 14.01 -33.55 -27.51
C ASN A 399 13.86 -32.66 -26.27
N GLY A 400 14.77 -32.83 -25.29
CA GLY A 400 15.59 -31.70 -24.81
C GLY A 400 14.96 -30.42 -24.23
N GLN A 401 13.73 -30.40 -23.70
CA GLN A 401 13.25 -29.33 -22.80
C GLN A 401 12.34 -29.86 -21.69
N GLU A 402 12.55 -29.34 -20.47
CA GLU A 402 11.74 -29.63 -19.29
C GLU A 402 10.29 -29.12 -19.47
N LEU A 403 9.30 -30.00 -19.24
CA LEU A 403 7.89 -29.63 -19.19
C LEU A 403 7.59 -28.86 -17.90
N LEU A 404 7.79 -27.55 -17.91
CA LEU A 404 7.20 -26.61 -16.97
C LEU A 404 5.74 -26.33 -17.36
N PHE A 405 4.80 -26.73 -16.52
CA PHE A 405 3.37 -26.42 -16.65
C PHE A 405 3.15 -24.89 -16.61
N LYS A 406 2.87 -24.27 -17.77
CA LYS A 406 2.36 -22.89 -17.84
C LYS A 406 0.83 -22.89 -17.71
N ARG A 407 0.30 -21.93 -16.95
CA ARG A 407 -1.13 -21.71 -16.68
C ARG A 407 -1.87 -21.20 -17.94
N PRO A 408 -3.18 -21.46 -18.10
CA PRO A 408 -3.94 -21.04 -19.28
C PRO A 408 -4.15 -19.52 -19.30
N GLY A 409 -3.84 -18.85 -20.42
CA GLY A 409 -4.16 -17.43 -20.64
C GLY A 409 -3.11 -16.57 -21.35
N VAL A 410 -2.39 -17.10 -22.35
CA VAL A 410 -1.53 -16.27 -23.22
C VAL A 410 -1.86 -16.61 -24.68
N ASP A 411 -2.18 -15.57 -25.44
CA ASP A 411 -2.76 -15.54 -26.77
C ASP A 411 -1.95 -16.29 -27.85
N SER A 412 -2.69 -16.81 -28.82
CA SER A 412 -2.22 -17.36 -30.09
C SER A 412 -2.27 -16.25 -31.16
N ASP A 413 -1.11 -15.81 -31.64
CA ASP A 413 -0.96 -15.37 -33.03
C ASP A 413 -0.86 -16.65 -33.88
N ASP A 414 -1.84 -16.87 -34.74
CA ASP A 414 -1.81 -17.88 -35.81
C ASP A 414 -1.41 -17.16 -37.10
N GLU A 415 -0.27 -17.54 -37.70
CA GLU A 415 0.02 -17.39 -39.12
C GLU A 415 0.10 -18.78 -39.75
N ASP A 416 -0.68 -18.96 -40.82
CA ASP A 416 -0.51 -19.81 -42.01
C ASP A 416 -1.81 -19.52 -42.82
N GLY A 417 -1.86 -18.93 -44.03
CA GLY A 417 -0.91 -18.75 -45.12
C GLY A 417 -1.57 -19.30 -46.39
N ASP A 418 -2.05 -18.44 -47.30
CA ASP A 418 -2.39 -18.81 -48.69
C ASP A 418 -1.94 -17.65 -49.61
N GLU A 419 -1.17 -18.00 -50.64
CA GLU A 419 -0.49 -17.12 -51.60
C GLU A 419 -1.40 -16.72 -52.77
N ASP A 420 -1.24 -15.50 -53.31
CA ASP A 420 -1.23 -15.23 -54.76
C ASP A 420 -0.76 -13.78 -55.10
N GLU A 421 0.27 -13.72 -55.95
CA GLU A 421 0.82 -12.63 -56.81
C GLU A 421 1.62 -11.42 -56.23
N PRO A 422 2.67 -10.95 -56.95
CA PRO A 422 3.80 -10.21 -56.39
C PRO A 422 3.68 -8.68 -56.49
N GLY A 423 3.97 -7.98 -55.38
CA GLY A 423 4.14 -6.53 -55.35
C GLY A 423 5.61 -6.08 -55.43
N PRO A 424 5.91 -4.88 -55.95
CA PRO A 424 7.24 -4.29 -55.88
C PRO A 424 7.48 -3.60 -54.53
N SER A 425 8.67 -3.80 -53.97
CA SER A 425 9.11 -3.29 -52.66
C SER A 425 9.34 -1.77 -52.65
N PRO A 426 9.11 -1.08 -51.50
CA PRO A 426 9.78 0.18 -51.20
C PRO A 426 10.79 0.05 -50.06
N ALA A 427 11.91 0.76 -50.26
CA ALA A 427 13.10 0.78 -49.42
C ALA A 427 12.96 1.65 -48.15
N HIS A 428 13.70 1.27 -47.10
CA HIS A 428 14.07 2.17 -46.00
C HIS A 428 15.06 3.26 -46.46
N PRO A 429 15.02 4.44 -45.82
CA PRO A 429 16.17 4.91 -45.04
C PRO A 429 15.70 5.62 -43.74
N GLY A 430 16.50 5.86 -42.69
CA GLY A 430 17.90 6.26 -42.62
C GLY A 430 18.00 7.71 -42.07
N ASN A 431 18.94 7.96 -41.18
CA ASN A 431 18.98 9.05 -40.19
C ASN A 431 19.61 10.39 -40.68
N ALA A 432 19.15 11.52 -40.09
CA ALA A 432 19.80 12.85 -39.90
C ALA A 432 19.87 13.89 -41.08
N PRO A 433 20.26 15.17 -40.86
CA PRO A 433 19.60 16.25 -40.10
C PRO A 433 19.49 17.62 -40.86
N GLY A 434 18.67 18.57 -40.37
CA GLY A 434 18.92 20.02 -40.52
C GLY A 434 17.89 20.92 -41.24
N ALA A 435 17.58 22.06 -40.57
CA ALA A 435 17.21 23.39 -41.08
C ALA A 435 15.78 23.71 -41.63
N VAL A 436 15.08 24.54 -40.83
CA VAL A 436 14.29 25.77 -41.12
C VAL A 436 13.54 25.89 -42.46
N GLU A 437 12.21 26.00 -42.41
CA GLU A 437 11.43 27.18 -42.89
C GLU A 437 9.93 27.04 -42.60
N ASP A 438 9.24 28.16 -42.78
CA ASP A 438 8.07 28.66 -42.08
C ASP A 438 6.78 28.57 -42.94
N GLN A 439 5.62 28.78 -42.30
CA GLN A 439 4.29 29.06 -42.87
C GLN A 439 3.51 27.84 -43.44
N THR A 440 2.26 27.54 -43.05
CA THR A 440 1.08 28.41 -43.13
C THR A 440 -0.07 27.86 -42.24
N ALA A 441 -0.89 28.78 -41.74
CA ALA A 441 -2.05 28.52 -40.89
C ALA A 441 -3.31 28.15 -41.69
N VAL A 442 -4.18 27.31 -41.11
CA VAL A 442 -5.58 27.08 -41.54
C VAL A 442 -6.44 26.76 -40.29
N PRO A 443 -7.78 26.95 -40.31
CA PRO A 443 -8.46 27.94 -39.48
C PRO A 443 -9.29 27.31 -38.34
N VAL A 444 -9.52 28.11 -37.29
CA VAL A 444 -10.42 27.79 -36.18
C VAL A 444 -11.87 27.92 -36.65
N ILE A 445 -12.64 26.86 -36.48
CA ILE A 445 -14.08 26.81 -36.78
C ILE A 445 -14.82 27.59 -35.69
N ASP A 446 -15.55 28.61 -36.11
CA ASP A 446 -16.34 29.52 -35.28
C ASP A 446 -17.58 28.79 -34.72
N THR A 447 -17.75 28.79 -33.40
CA THR A 447 -18.94 28.23 -32.75
C THR A 447 -20.05 29.28 -32.71
N SER A 448 -21.21 28.90 -33.25
CA SER A 448 -22.44 29.71 -33.32
C SER A 448 -22.86 30.28 -31.96
N ARG A 449 -22.93 31.61 -31.91
CA ARG A 449 -23.39 32.42 -30.78
C ARG A 449 -24.93 32.50 -30.85
N ILE A 450 -25.62 31.93 -29.88
CA ILE A 450 -27.08 32.04 -29.74
C ILE A 450 -27.37 33.39 -29.06
N THR A 451 -28.09 34.27 -29.76
CA THR A 451 -28.62 35.53 -29.23
C THR A 451 -30.05 35.29 -28.75
N ILE A 452 -30.33 35.63 -27.49
CA ILE A 452 -31.69 35.63 -26.93
C ILE A 452 -32.22 37.06 -27.07
N HIS A 453 -33.34 37.22 -27.77
CA HIS A 453 -34.10 38.46 -27.77
C HIS A 453 -35.08 38.41 -26.60
N GLU A 454 -34.98 39.38 -25.69
CA GLU A 454 -36.02 39.69 -24.70
C GLU A 454 -36.86 40.82 -25.30
N ASP A 455 -38.10 40.50 -25.68
CA ASP A 455 -39.10 41.49 -26.07
C ASP A 455 -39.78 42.02 -24.79
N ASP A 456 -39.77 43.35 -24.63
CA ASP A 456 -40.69 44.11 -23.76
C ASP A 456 -42.01 44.40 -24.50
#